data_AF-A0A8H3FHJ7-F1
#
_entry.id   AF-A0A8H3FHJ7-F1
#
_cell.length_a   1.000
_cell.length_b   1.000
_cell.length_c   1.000
_cell.angle_alpha   90.00
_cell.angle_beta   90.00
_cell.angle_gamma   90.00
#
_symmetry.space_group_name_H-M   'P 1'
#
loop_
_entity.id
_entity.type
_entity.pdbx_description
1 polymer ?
#
loop_
_entity_poly.entity_id
_entity_poly.type
_entity_poly.pdbx_seq_one_letter_code
_entity_poly.pdbx_strand_id
1 'polypeptide(L)'
;MSGLPGRPPTKFRQAFKAWEAGPGQKYIKHRPGRTNYLRSGSGPRSQDGTVKTINQPFPTNPFFRSQPVLSEELKEEVWKAVVERGRSLRLTSVDYQMDIRRVAAVVRLKQVEKQWIANGKRLATVYSKAVNEMLPQTPLTKPATEHEPINDLVVHPSTLPQVFWPVAESQHFTRVEAGEAFGDKLLPAEVRIPHPQLYEIAKGIAQGKFMEVAKEEAWDRIQKADIKAQARLTNRIKDQEARTTTVQSPRSAFKFEDVTVDTKSTGRYSNGIGARYGIPHEDRKKGQIKIPTKVIG
;
A
#
# COMPACT_ATOMS: atom_id res chain seq x y z
N MET A 1 57.22 -4.05 -31.51
CA MET A 1 55.91 -3.80 -32.15
C MET A 1 55.13 -2.82 -31.28
N SER A 2 55.24 -1.52 -31.56
CA SER A 2 54.48 -0.47 -30.88
C SER A 2 53.10 -0.37 -31.55
N GLY A 3 52.05 -0.73 -30.81
CA GLY A 3 50.67 -0.62 -31.29
C GLY A 3 50.31 0.83 -31.63
N LEU A 4 49.54 1.01 -32.71
CA LEU A 4 49.03 2.30 -33.15
C LEU A 4 48.33 3.03 -32.00
N PRO A 5 48.60 4.33 -31.78
CA PRO A 5 47.94 5.08 -30.71
C PRO A 5 46.43 5.12 -30.95
N GLY A 6 45.67 4.65 -29.95
CA GLY A 6 44.20 4.63 -30.01
C GLY A 6 43.63 6.04 -30.24
N ARG A 7 42.53 6.11 -30.98
CA ARG A 7 41.83 7.37 -31.30
C ARG A 7 41.54 8.20 -30.03
N PRO A 8 41.79 9.52 -30.04
CA PRO A 8 41.55 10.35 -28.87
C PRO A 8 40.06 10.38 -28.48
N PRO A 9 39.74 10.52 -27.17
CA PRO A 9 38.37 10.56 -26.70
C PRO A 9 37.63 11.80 -27.22
N THR A 10 36.33 11.65 -27.51
CA THR A 10 35.47 12.76 -27.95
C THR A 10 35.32 13.82 -26.85
N LYS A 11 34.96 15.06 -27.24
CA LYS A 11 34.71 16.17 -26.29
C LYS A 11 33.69 15.78 -25.21
N PHE A 12 32.62 15.07 -25.56
CA PHE A 12 31.63 14.58 -24.60
C PHE A 12 32.22 13.57 -23.61
N ARG A 13 33.08 12.66 -24.07
CA ARG A 13 33.76 11.69 -23.20
C ARG A 13 34.75 12.38 -22.25
N GLN A 14 35.44 13.42 -22.72
CA GLN A 14 36.31 14.24 -21.88
C GLN A 14 35.49 15.00 -20.82
N ALA A 15 34.39 15.64 -21.20
CA ALA A 15 33.49 16.33 -20.27
C ALA A 15 32.87 15.38 -19.22
N PHE A 16 32.45 14.19 -19.65
CA PHE A 16 31.95 13.14 -18.76
C PHE A 16 33.03 12.72 -17.74
N LYS A 17 34.25 12.44 -18.20
CA LYS A 17 35.37 12.06 -17.32
C LYS A 17 35.75 13.17 -16.35
N ALA A 18 35.71 14.43 -16.80
CA ALA A 18 35.93 15.59 -15.93
C ALA A 18 34.84 15.69 -14.84
N TRP A 19 33.58 15.44 -15.17
CA TRP A 19 32.49 15.42 -14.19
C TRP A 19 32.60 14.25 -13.21
N GLU A 20 32.91 13.05 -13.71
CA GLU A 20 33.12 11.82 -12.92
C GLU A 20 34.24 12.02 -11.88
N ALA A 21 35.37 12.61 -12.30
CA ALA A 21 36.50 12.92 -11.44
C ALA A 21 36.25 14.10 -10.49
N GLY A 22 35.29 14.99 -10.82
CA GLY A 22 34.91 16.14 -10.01
C GLY A 22 33.61 15.91 -9.22
N PRO A 23 32.49 16.58 -9.55
CA PRO A 23 31.24 16.48 -8.79
C PRO A 23 30.65 15.06 -8.65
N GLY A 24 30.98 14.17 -9.60
CA GLY A 24 30.51 12.79 -9.66
C GLY A 24 31.18 11.86 -8.65
N GLN A 25 32.38 12.18 -8.18
CA GLN A 25 33.20 11.31 -7.33
C GLN A 25 32.47 10.88 -6.04
N LYS A 26 31.63 11.77 -5.50
CA LYS A 26 30.84 11.51 -4.28
C LYS A 26 29.80 10.38 -4.43
N TYR A 27 29.49 9.94 -5.65
CA TYR A 27 28.53 8.87 -5.92
C TYR A 27 29.18 7.49 -6.10
N ILE A 28 30.52 7.42 -6.11
CA ILE A 28 31.26 6.14 -6.25
C ILE A 28 30.99 5.22 -5.06
N LYS A 29 30.89 5.77 -3.86
CA LYS A 29 30.52 5.06 -2.63
C LYS A 29 29.27 5.70 -2.04
N HIS A 30 28.40 4.90 -1.45
CA HIS A 30 27.25 5.44 -0.72
C HIS A 30 27.72 6.12 0.57
N ARG A 31 26.85 6.95 1.12
CA ARG A 31 27.02 7.55 2.45
C ARG A 31 26.12 6.80 3.41
N PRO A 32 26.65 6.09 4.42
CA PRO A 32 25.82 5.34 5.36
C PRO A 32 24.79 6.24 6.05
N GLY A 33 23.54 5.80 6.09
CA GLY A 33 22.45 6.46 6.82
C GLY A 33 21.91 7.74 6.17
N ARG A 34 22.32 8.08 4.94
CA ARG A 34 21.84 9.28 4.24
C ARG A 34 21.73 9.06 2.73
N THR A 35 20.64 9.56 2.16
CA THR A 35 20.45 9.57 0.70
C THR A 35 21.51 10.42 0.00
N ASN A 36 22.10 9.88 -1.06
CA ASN A 36 23.12 10.55 -1.86
C ASN A 36 22.62 10.76 -3.29
N TYR A 37 21.56 11.56 -3.46
CA TYR A 37 20.96 11.82 -4.76
C TYR A 37 21.67 12.90 -5.59
N LEU A 38 21.35 12.95 -6.88
CA LEU A 38 21.78 14.00 -7.78
C LEU A 38 21.30 15.36 -7.27
N ARG A 39 22.20 16.34 -7.27
CA ARG A 39 21.87 17.74 -6.97
C ARG A 39 21.98 18.55 -8.24
N SER A 40 20.92 19.30 -8.58
CA SER A 40 21.12 20.46 -9.45
C SER A 40 21.91 21.49 -8.64
N GLY A 41 22.87 22.19 -9.28
CA GLY A 41 23.62 23.30 -8.66
C GLY A 41 22.74 24.45 -8.15
N SER A 42 21.43 24.41 -8.43
CA SER A 42 20.39 25.37 -8.09
C SER A 42 19.34 24.81 -7.12
N GLY A 43 19.70 23.89 -6.23
CA GLY A 43 18.78 23.46 -5.16
C GLY A 43 18.46 24.63 -4.22
N PRO A 44 17.21 24.78 -3.73
CA PRO A 44 16.86 25.86 -2.81
C PRO A 44 17.78 25.81 -1.57
N ARG A 45 18.52 26.88 -1.33
CA ARG A 45 19.27 27.09 -0.10
C ARG A 45 18.28 27.43 1.01
N SER A 46 18.37 26.77 2.15
CA SER A 46 17.64 27.20 3.35
C SER A 46 18.10 28.61 3.72
N GLN A 47 17.21 29.43 4.31
CA GLN A 47 17.56 30.78 4.79
C GLN A 47 18.73 30.74 5.79
N ASP A 48 18.90 29.63 6.52
CA ASP A 48 19.99 29.41 7.50
C ASP A 48 21.28 28.82 6.90
N GLY A 49 21.40 28.69 5.58
CA GLY A 49 22.58 28.08 4.94
C GLY A 49 22.73 26.55 5.17
N THR A 50 21.87 25.95 5.99
CA THR A 50 21.84 24.50 6.23
C THR A 50 21.29 23.76 5.02
N VAL A 51 22.04 22.74 4.60
CA VAL A 51 21.68 21.86 3.49
C VAL A 51 20.48 21.00 3.90
N LYS A 52 19.26 21.43 3.58
CA LYS A 52 18.07 20.57 3.64
C LYS A 52 18.37 19.33 2.80
N THR A 53 18.35 18.15 3.42
CA THR A 53 18.45 16.86 2.74
C THR A 53 17.28 16.75 1.79
N ILE A 54 17.52 17.07 0.52
CA ILE A 54 16.49 16.90 -0.49
C ILE A 54 16.48 15.41 -0.82
N ASN A 55 15.54 14.67 -0.23
CA ASN A 55 15.22 13.29 -0.62
C ASN A 55 14.56 13.32 -2.02
N GLN A 56 15.20 13.94 -3.01
CA GLN A 56 14.70 14.13 -4.36
C GLN A 56 15.71 13.49 -5.31
N PRO A 57 15.40 12.30 -5.83
CA PRO A 57 16.33 11.57 -6.70
C PRO A 57 16.50 12.27 -8.06
N PHE A 58 15.46 12.94 -8.55
CA PHE A 58 15.47 13.60 -9.86
C PHE A 58 15.42 15.12 -9.70
N PRO A 59 16.49 15.85 -10.08
CA PRO A 59 16.53 17.31 -9.90
C PRO A 59 15.42 18.06 -10.63
N THR A 60 14.92 17.53 -11.75
CA THR A 60 13.88 18.14 -12.59
C THR A 60 12.47 17.90 -12.06
N ASN A 61 12.24 16.88 -11.24
CA ASN A 61 10.92 16.55 -10.68
C ASN A 61 10.91 16.79 -9.16
N PRO A 62 10.41 17.95 -8.69
CA PRO A 62 10.35 18.25 -7.26
C PRO A 62 9.25 17.49 -6.50
N PHE A 63 8.28 16.93 -7.20
CA PHE A 63 7.15 16.21 -6.60
C PHE A 63 7.52 14.78 -6.19
N PHE A 64 8.39 14.12 -6.95
CA PHE A 64 8.85 12.77 -6.61
C PHE A 64 9.95 12.83 -5.55
N ARG A 65 9.64 12.32 -4.36
CA ARG A 65 10.56 12.26 -3.22
C ARG A 65 10.79 10.82 -2.79
N SER A 66 12.02 10.50 -2.39
CA SER A 66 12.32 9.24 -1.71
C SER A 66 11.79 9.31 -0.29
N GLN A 67 10.62 8.75 -0.08
CA GLN A 67 10.04 8.57 1.25
C GLN A 67 10.90 7.59 2.07
N PRO A 68 10.91 7.73 3.41
CA PRO A 68 11.65 6.81 4.26
C PRO A 68 11.06 5.40 4.20
N VAL A 69 11.91 4.39 4.34
CA VAL A 69 11.50 2.98 4.43
C VAL A 69 11.53 2.50 5.88
N LEU A 70 10.77 1.45 6.20
CA LEU A 70 10.79 0.89 7.54
C LEU A 70 12.17 0.33 7.89
N SER A 71 12.70 0.71 9.05
CA SER A 71 13.90 0.09 9.62
C SER A 71 13.65 -1.40 9.90
N GLU A 72 14.73 -2.18 9.91
CA GLU A 72 14.63 -3.63 10.12
C GLU A 72 14.09 -3.99 11.51
N GLU A 73 14.48 -3.21 12.52
CA GLU A 73 13.99 -3.30 13.89
C GLU A 73 12.49 -3.04 13.99
N LEU A 74 12.00 -2.01 13.30
CA LEU A 74 10.57 -1.68 13.26
C LEU A 74 9.75 -2.79 12.58
N LYS A 75 10.26 -3.38 11.50
CA LYS A 75 9.58 -4.52 10.84
C LYS A 75 9.46 -5.73 11.76
N GLU A 76 10.53 -6.03 12.50
CA GLU A 76 10.54 -7.13 13.45
C GLU A 76 9.54 -6.87 14.60
N GLU A 77 9.54 -5.66 15.15
CA GLU A 77 8.63 -5.27 16.24
C GLU A 77 7.16 -5.33 15.80
N VAL A 78 6.84 -4.88 14.57
CA VAL A 78 5.50 -4.99 13.97
C VAL A 78 5.09 -6.46 13.81
N TRP A 79 5.99 -7.32 13.33
CA TRP A 79 5.72 -8.75 13.21
C TRP A 79 5.44 -9.39 14.58
N LYS A 80 6.25 -9.08 15.60
CA LYS A 80 6.02 -9.54 16.98
C LYS A 80 4.70 -9.01 17.55
N ALA A 81 4.31 -7.78 17.22
CA ALA A 81 3.05 -7.19 17.67
C ALA A 81 1.83 -7.98 17.16
N VAL A 82 1.85 -8.34 15.89
CA VAL A 82 0.71 -9.01 15.25
C VAL A 82 0.73 -10.52 15.53
N VAL A 83 1.88 -11.18 15.35
CA VAL A 83 1.96 -12.64 15.36
C VAL A 83 2.16 -13.21 16.76
N GLU A 84 3.08 -12.65 17.56
CA GLU A 84 3.35 -13.17 18.92
C GLU A 84 2.35 -12.61 19.94
N ARG A 85 2.07 -11.31 19.88
CA ARG A 85 1.16 -10.61 20.81
C ARG A 85 -0.30 -10.61 20.38
N GLY A 86 -0.62 -11.11 19.19
CA GLY A 86 -2.00 -11.20 18.69
C GLY A 86 -2.70 -9.87 18.47
N ARG A 87 -1.97 -8.75 18.30
CA ARG A 87 -2.61 -7.44 18.07
C ARG A 87 -3.26 -7.38 16.70
N SER A 88 -4.42 -6.72 16.62
CA SER A 88 -5.08 -6.41 15.35
C SER A 88 -4.17 -5.55 14.46
N LEU A 89 -4.25 -5.77 13.14
CA LEU A 89 -3.55 -4.98 12.13
C LEU A 89 -3.92 -3.49 12.22
N ARG A 90 -5.19 -3.18 12.51
CA ARG A 90 -5.68 -1.80 12.64
C ARG A 90 -5.05 -1.08 13.83
N LEU A 91 -4.94 -1.77 14.96
CA LEU A 91 -4.32 -1.22 16.17
C LEU A 91 -2.82 -1.00 15.94
N THR A 92 -2.14 -1.99 15.38
CA THR A 92 -0.71 -1.93 15.06
C THR A 92 -0.41 -0.77 14.09
N SER A 93 -1.28 -0.55 13.11
CA SER A 93 -1.16 0.56 12.17
C SER A 93 -1.25 1.94 12.86
N VAL A 94 -2.13 2.10 13.85
CA VAL A 94 -2.23 3.32 14.66
C VAL A 94 -1.01 3.47 15.59
N ASP A 95 -0.60 2.39 16.26
CA ASP A 95 0.51 2.43 17.23
C ASP A 95 1.84 2.82 16.58
N TYR A 96 2.10 2.30 15.37
CA TYR A 96 3.34 2.57 14.63
C TYR A 96 3.18 3.56 13.47
N GLN A 97 2.03 4.24 13.38
CA GLN A 97 1.73 5.31 12.40
C GLN A 97 2.11 4.94 10.95
N MET A 98 1.61 3.79 10.49
CA MET A 98 1.81 3.28 9.12
C MET A 98 0.52 2.69 8.57
N ASP A 99 0.33 2.64 7.25
CA ASP A 99 -0.89 2.11 6.62
C ASP A 99 -1.11 0.62 6.96
N ILE A 100 -2.35 0.24 7.24
CA ILE A 100 -2.79 -1.15 7.46
C ILE A 100 -2.28 -2.08 6.35
N ARG A 101 -2.32 -1.61 5.09
CA ARG A 101 -1.85 -2.40 3.94
C ARG A 101 -0.34 -2.69 4.04
N ARG A 102 0.44 -1.74 4.55
CA ARG A 102 1.89 -1.89 4.78
C ARG A 102 2.15 -2.85 5.94
N VAL A 103 1.42 -2.72 7.06
CA VAL A 103 1.51 -3.67 8.19
C VAL A 103 1.31 -5.11 7.69
N ALA A 104 0.24 -5.35 6.93
CA ALA A 104 -0.07 -6.67 6.39
C ALA A 104 1.02 -7.19 5.43
N ALA A 105 1.64 -6.32 4.63
CA ALA A 105 2.76 -6.70 3.77
C ALA A 105 4.03 -7.05 4.58
N VAL A 106 4.35 -6.27 5.62
CA VAL A 106 5.48 -6.52 6.51
C VAL A 106 5.33 -7.87 7.19
N VAL A 107 4.16 -8.17 7.76
CA VAL A 107 3.88 -9.45 8.42
C VAL A 107 4.08 -10.62 7.46
N ARG A 108 3.55 -10.53 6.23
CA ARG A 108 3.71 -11.57 5.19
C ARG A 108 5.17 -11.78 4.81
N LEU A 109 5.92 -10.71 4.54
CA LEU A 109 7.34 -10.81 4.17
C LEU A 109 8.19 -11.37 5.31
N LYS A 110 7.91 -10.96 6.56
CA LYS A 110 8.58 -11.51 7.74
C LYS A 110 8.27 -12.98 7.95
N GLN A 111 7.04 -13.43 7.72
CA GLN A 111 6.70 -14.87 7.77
C GLN A 111 7.52 -15.68 6.76
N VAL A 112 7.67 -15.18 5.52
CA VAL A 112 8.52 -15.81 4.51
C VAL A 112 9.99 -15.84 4.95
N GLU A 113 10.49 -14.75 5.53
CA GLU A 113 11.85 -14.68 6.09
C GLU A 113 12.07 -15.74 7.19
N LYS A 114 11.15 -15.84 8.17
CA LYS A 114 11.22 -16.87 9.22
C LYS A 114 11.16 -18.29 8.65
N GLN A 115 10.32 -18.52 7.64
CA GLN A 115 10.25 -19.81 6.94
C GLN A 115 11.58 -20.14 6.22
N TRP A 116 12.22 -19.15 5.59
CA TRP A 116 13.52 -19.36 4.94
C TRP A 116 14.62 -19.68 5.93
N ILE A 117 14.64 -19.00 7.08
CA ILE A 117 15.55 -19.31 8.18
C ILE A 117 15.32 -20.73 8.69
N ALA A 118 14.05 -21.12 8.93
CA ALA A 118 13.69 -22.46 9.37
C ALA A 118 14.11 -23.55 8.36
N ASN A 119 14.02 -23.24 7.06
CA ASN A 119 14.47 -24.12 5.99
C ASN A 119 16.00 -24.06 5.73
N GLY A 120 16.77 -23.33 6.54
CA GLY A 120 18.22 -23.19 6.39
C GLY A 120 18.67 -22.45 5.13
N LYS A 121 17.79 -21.68 4.48
CA LYS A 121 18.15 -20.89 3.29
C LYS A 121 19.00 -19.69 3.68
N ARG A 122 20.05 -19.44 2.89
CA ARG A 122 20.94 -18.28 3.09
C ARG A 122 20.22 -16.99 2.70
N LEU A 123 20.20 -16.02 3.60
CA LEU A 123 19.63 -14.69 3.38
C LEU A 123 20.67 -13.73 2.76
N ALA A 124 20.21 -12.80 1.93
CA ALA A 124 21.05 -11.78 1.30
C ALA A 124 21.32 -10.57 2.23
N THR A 125 21.89 -10.82 3.42
CA THR A 125 22.05 -9.82 4.49
C THR A 125 23.02 -8.69 4.14
N VAL A 126 24.14 -9.00 3.48
CA VAL A 126 25.13 -8.00 3.06
C VAL A 126 24.51 -7.03 2.06
N TYR A 127 23.73 -7.56 1.11
CA TYR A 127 23.01 -6.77 0.13
C TYR A 127 21.94 -5.89 0.80
N SER A 128 21.09 -6.47 1.65
CA SER A 128 20.01 -5.72 2.31
C SER A 128 20.55 -4.60 3.19
N LYS A 129 21.63 -4.85 3.94
CA LYS A 129 22.30 -3.82 4.77
C LYS A 129 22.82 -2.67 3.91
N ALA A 130 23.55 -2.98 2.84
CA ALA A 130 24.09 -1.95 1.95
C ALA A 130 22.99 -1.09 1.30
N VAL A 131 21.89 -1.70 0.84
CA VAL A 131 20.76 -0.97 0.25
C VAL A 131 20.02 -0.12 1.29
N ASN A 132 19.80 -0.66 2.48
CA ASN A 132 19.14 0.06 3.58
C ASN A 132 19.93 1.30 4.01
N GLU A 133 21.26 1.25 3.98
CA GLU A 133 22.13 2.41 4.28
C GLU A 133 22.03 3.53 3.24
N MET A 134 21.57 3.24 2.01
CA MET A 134 21.38 4.24 0.94
C MET A 134 20.03 4.96 1.02
N LEU A 135 19.05 4.39 1.72
CA LEU A 135 17.69 4.89 1.81
C LEU A 135 17.45 5.62 3.13
N PRO A 136 16.56 6.62 3.17
CA PRO A 136 16.12 7.18 4.45
C PRO A 136 15.28 6.12 5.17
N GLN A 137 15.38 6.04 6.50
CA GLN A 137 14.67 5.05 7.29
C GLN A 137 13.81 5.68 8.37
N THR A 138 12.67 5.06 8.69
CA THR A 138 11.95 5.34 9.93
C THR A 138 12.40 4.38 11.02
N PRO A 139 13.13 4.88 12.04
CA PRO A 139 13.59 4.06 13.16
C PRO A 139 12.42 3.62 14.05
N LEU A 140 12.65 2.59 14.86
CA LEU A 140 11.73 2.22 15.92
C LEU A 140 11.87 3.23 17.08
N THR A 141 10.90 4.12 17.23
CA THR A 141 10.87 5.17 18.27
C THR A 141 9.64 5.03 19.15
N LYS A 142 9.72 5.56 20.39
CA LYS A 142 8.60 5.67 21.33
C LYS A 142 8.56 7.12 21.85
N PRO A 143 7.54 7.94 21.49
CA PRO A 143 6.40 7.61 20.63
C PRO A 143 6.83 7.33 19.17
N ALA A 144 6.01 6.57 18.45
CA ALA A 144 6.30 6.22 17.06
C ALA A 144 6.32 7.47 16.17
N THR A 145 7.33 7.56 15.31
CA THR A 145 7.38 8.58 14.27
C THR A 145 6.39 8.24 13.16
N GLU A 146 5.64 9.22 12.68
CA GLU A 146 4.73 9.05 11.53
C GLU A 146 5.51 8.60 10.29
N HIS A 147 5.21 7.39 9.81
CA HIS A 147 5.85 6.82 8.62
C HIS A 147 5.16 7.29 7.35
N GLU A 148 3.83 7.27 7.35
CA GLU A 148 2.97 7.69 6.24
C GLU A 148 1.57 8.06 6.76
N PRO A 149 0.78 8.87 6.03
CA PRO A 149 -0.56 9.23 6.44
C PRO A 149 -1.47 7.99 6.49
N ILE A 150 -1.99 7.68 7.67
CA ILE A 150 -2.88 6.52 7.89
C ILE A 150 -4.35 6.80 7.51
N ASN A 151 -4.71 8.06 7.36
CA ASN A 151 -6.10 8.50 7.13
C ASN A 151 -6.39 8.92 5.68
N ASP A 152 -5.49 8.61 4.75
CA ASP A 152 -5.65 8.96 3.35
C ASP A 152 -6.87 8.26 2.72
N LEU A 153 -7.68 9.06 2.03
CA LEU A 153 -8.90 8.63 1.35
C LEU A 153 -8.69 8.58 -0.16
N VAL A 154 -9.18 7.51 -0.79
CA VAL A 154 -9.25 7.46 -2.24
C VAL A 154 -10.37 8.39 -2.72
N VAL A 155 -10.01 9.31 -3.62
CA VAL A 155 -10.97 10.21 -4.26
C VAL A 155 -11.93 9.40 -5.13
N HIS A 156 -13.22 9.52 -4.88
CA HIS A 156 -14.24 8.80 -5.65
C HIS A 156 -14.60 9.62 -6.91
N PRO A 157 -14.83 8.99 -8.08
CA PRO A 157 -15.17 9.75 -9.29
C PRO A 157 -16.39 10.66 -9.14
N SER A 158 -17.41 10.24 -8.38
CA SER A 158 -18.60 11.07 -8.11
C SER A 158 -18.31 12.35 -7.32
N THR A 159 -17.17 12.46 -6.64
CA THR A 159 -16.80 13.67 -5.88
C THR A 159 -15.88 14.61 -6.67
N LEU A 160 -15.59 14.30 -7.93
CA LEU A 160 -14.76 15.15 -8.80
C LEU A 160 -15.50 16.36 -9.40
N PRO A 161 -16.79 16.27 -9.78
CA PRO A 161 -17.52 17.41 -10.30
C PRO A 161 -17.64 18.53 -9.26
N GLN A 162 -17.57 19.78 -9.71
CA GLN A 162 -17.87 20.94 -8.87
C GLN A 162 -19.40 21.07 -8.75
N VAL A 163 -19.91 21.01 -7.52
CA VAL A 163 -21.35 21.11 -7.23
C VAL A 163 -21.60 22.31 -6.32
N PHE A 164 -22.53 23.17 -6.74
CA PHE A 164 -23.08 24.25 -5.91
C PHE A 164 -24.52 23.86 -5.56
N TRP A 165 -24.71 23.33 -4.36
CA TRP A 165 -26.00 22.80 -3.91
C TRP A 165 -26.83 23.92 -3.26
N PRO A 166 -28.00 24.30 -3.82
CA PRO A 166 -28.84 25.32 -3.20
C PRO A 166 -29.47 24.75 -1.92
N VAL A 167 -29.27 25.46 -0.82
CA VAL A 167 -29.84 25.14 0.49
C VAL A 167 -30.58 26.35 1.03
N ALA A 168 -31.49 26.14 1.99
CA ALA A 168 -32.11 27.25 2.70
C ALA A 168 -31.04 28.05 3.47
N GLU A 169 -31.24 29.36 3.62
CA GLU A 169 -30.28 30.25 4.29
C GLU A 169 -29.96 29.85 5.74
N SER A 170 -30.90 29.17 6.41
CA SER A 170 -30.77 28.67 7.78
C SER A 170 -30.38 27.20 7.89
N GLN A 171 -30.22 26.48 6.77
CA GLN A 171 -29.92 25.05 6.80
C GLN A 171 -28.47 24.77 7.23
N HIS A 172 -28.28 23.86 8.18
CA HIS A 172 -26.96 23.40 8.60
C HIS A 172 -26.47 22.26 7.69
N PHE A 173 -25.74 22.60 6.63
CA PHE A 173 -25.27 21.61 5.65
C PHE A 173 -24.12 20.75 6.20
N THR A 174 -24.37 19.45 6.39
CA THR A 174 -23.41 18.51 7.00
C THR A 174 -22.61 17.70 5.96
N ARG A 175 -21.60 16.95 6.42
CA ARG A 175 -20.81 16.03 5.55
C ARG A 175 -21.65 14.87 5.00
N VAL A 176 -22.70 14.47 5.71
CA VAL A 176 -23.64 13.43 5.26
C VAL A 176 -24.44 13.97 4.08
N GLU A 177 -25.03 15.17 4.24
CA GLU A 177 -25.76 15.86 3.18
C GLU A 177 -24.87 16.18 1.97
N ALA A 178 -23.61 16.57 2.20
CA ALA A 178 -22.63 16.73 1.13
C ALA A 178 -22.37 15.42 0.36
N GLY A 179 -22.36 14.28 1.06
CA GLY A 179 -22.24 12.96 0.44
C GLY A 179 -23.43 12.65 -0.46
N GLU A 180 -24.64 12.89 0.04
CA GLU A 180 -25.89 12.74 -0.71
C GLU A 180 -25.95 13.64 -1.95
N ALA A 181 -25.48 14.90 -1.83
CA ALA A 181 -25.41 15.83 -2.95
C ALA A 181 -24.49 15.34 -4.09
N PHE A 182 -23.45 14.54 -3.78
CA PHE A 182 -22.61 13.89 -4.80
C PHE A 182 -23.18 12.54 -5.28
N GLY A 183 -24.00 11.87 -4.48
CA GLY A 183 -24.77 10.69 -4.90
C GLY A 183 -25.39 9.90 -3.74
N ASP A 184 -26.55 9.29 -4.00
CA ASP A 184 -27.43 8.66 -3.01
C ASP A 184 -26.78 7.56 -2.13
N LYS A 185 -25.72 6.92 -2.61
CA LYS A 185 -25.05 5.81 -1.92
C LYS A 185 -23.65 6.16 -1.41
N LEU A 186 -23.27 7.44 -1.48
CA LEU A 186 -21.94 7.86 -1.08
C LEU A 186 -21.86 8.05 0.43
N LEU A 187 -21.07 7.19 1.09
CA LEU A 187 -20.79 7.34 2.51
C LEU A 187 -19.93 8.58 2.77
N PRO A 188 -20.14 9.27 3.92
CA PRO A 188 -19.33 10.42 4.30
C PRO A 188 -17.87 10.01 4.54
N ALA A 189 -16.96 10.98 4.46
CA ALA A 189 -15.53 10.75 4.58
C ALA A 189 -15.15 9.98 5.87
N GLU A 190 -15.73 10.36 7.01
CA GLU A 190 -15.46 9.76 8.32
C GLU A 190 -15.69 8.24 8.41
N VAL A 191 -16.63 7.70 7.63
CA VAL A 191 -16.91 6.25 7.57
C VAL A 191 -15.98 5.54 6.59
N ARG A 192 -15.47 6.26 5.58
CA ARG A 192 -14.64 5.70 4.50
C ARG A 192 -13.15 5.65 4.86
N ILE A 193 -12.71 6.36 5.90
CA ILE A 193 -11.31 6.38 6.34
C ILE A 193 -10.89 4.95 6.73
N PRO A 194 -9.63 4.52 6.49
CA PRO A 194 -9.16 3.20 6.91
C PRO A 194 -9.31 2.94 8.43
N HIS A 195 -9.24 4.01 9.23
CA HIS A 195 -9.36 4.02 10.69
C HIS A 195 -10.55 4.88 11.20
N PRO A 196 -11.82 4.46 10.98
CA PRO A 196 -12.97 5.21 11.47
C PRO A 196 -12.99 5.32 13.01
N GLN A 197 -12.35 4.38 13.71
CA GLN A 197 -12.21 4.42 15.18
C GLN A 197 -11.52 5.68 15.70
N LEU A 198 -10.58 6.26 14.95
CA LEU A 198 -9.86 7.45 15.39
C LEU A 198 -10.80 8.66 15.43
N TYR A 199 -11.72 8.71 14.48
CA TYR A 199 -12.80 9.69 14.47
C TYR A 199 -13.76 9.47 15.65
N GLU A 200 -14.15 8.24 15.94
CA GLU A 200 -15.01 7.94 17.10
C GLU A 200 -14.38 8.36 18.43
N ILE A 201 -13.07 8.10 18.61
CA ILE A 201 -12.33 8.52 19.80
C ILE A 201 -12.32 10.05 19.89
N ALA A 202 -11.95 10.74 18.81
CA ALA A 202 -11.91 12.20 18.78
C ALA A 202 -13.29 12.81 19.05
N LYS A 203 -14.36 12.23 18.49
CA LYS A 203 -15.75 12.62 18.73
C LYS A 203 -16.15 12.40 20.18
N GLY A 204 -15.79 11.26 20.78
CA GLY A 204 -16.05 10.98 22.19
C GLY A 204 -15.37 11.99 23.13
N ILE A 205 -14.11 12.32 22.85
CA ILE A 205 -13.36 13.34 23.60
C ILE A 205 -14.04 14.72 23.47
N ALA A 206 -14.45 15.09 22.25
CA ALA A 206 -15.17 16.35 22.02
C ALA A 206 -16.53 16.40 22.76
N GLN A 207 -17.14 15.24 23.02
CA GLN A 207 -18.36 15.10 23.82
C GLN A 207 -18.10 15.00 25.33
N GLY A 208 -16.85 15.18 25.78
CA GLY A 208 -16.46 15.17 27.19
C GLY A 208 -16.12 13.80 27.77
N LYS A 209 -16.02 12.74 26.95
CA LYS A 209 -15.53 11.43 27.43
C LYS A 209 -14.04 11.52 27.74
N PHE A 210 -13.62 10.83 28.80
CA PHE A 210 -12.20 10.63 29.08
C PHE A 210 -11.52 9.84 27.95
N MET A 211 -10.27 10.21 27.64
CA MET A 211 -9.51 9.62 26.52
C MET A 211 -9.37 8.11 26.63
N GLU A 212 -9.15 7.59 27.85
CA GLU A 212 -8.97 6.15 28.10
C GLU A 212 -10.25 5.37 27.80
N VAL A 213 -11.38 5.81 28.35
CA VAL A 213 -12.70 5.22 28.09
C VAL A 213 -13.05 5.26 26.60
N ALA A 214 -12.81 6.40 25.93
CA ALA A 214 -13.08 6.54 24.50
C ALA A 214 -12.21 5.57 23.66
N LYS A 215 -10.95 5.37 24.05
CA LYS A 215 -10.03 4.42 23.40
C LYS A 215 -10.48 2.98 23.61
N GLU A 216 -10.80 2.59 24.83
CA GLU A 216 -11.27 1.23 25.15
C GLU A 216 -12.54 0.87 24.37
N GLU A 217 -13.56 1.73 24.38
CA GLU A 217 -14.79 1.52 23.63
C GLU A 217 -14.53 1.32 22.13
N ALA A 218 -13.65 2.16 21.54
CA ALA A 218 -13.30 2.09 20.13
C ALA A 218 -12.51 0.82 19.80
N TRP A 219 -11.60 0.40 20.68
CA TRP A 219 -10.82 -0.83 20.50
C TRP A 219 -11.67 -2.08 20.63
N ASP A 220 -12.60 -2.12 21.57
CA ASP A 220 -13.57 -3.20 21.72
C ASP A 220 -14.44 -3.35 20.46
N ARG A 221 -14.84 -2.23 19.84
CA ARG A 221 -15.58 -2.24 18.57
C ARG A 221 -14.74 -2.83 17.44
N ILE A 222 -13.46 -2.48 17.35
CA ILE A 222 -12.54 -3.04 16.34
C ILE A 222 -12.38 -4.55 16.54
N GLN A 223 -12.14 -5.00 17.77
CA GLN A 223 -12.01 -6.42 18.11
C GLN A 223 -13.27 -7.19 17.69
N LYS A 224 -14.45 -6.70 18.07
CA LYS A 224 -15.74 -7.29 17.67
C LYS A 224 -15.94 -7.29 16.15
N ALA A 225 -15.55 -6.21 15.47
CA ALA A 225 -15.64 -6.11 14.01
C ALA A 225 -14.69 -7.09 13.30
N ASP A 226 -13.47 -7.25 13.81
CA ASP A 226 -12.47 -8.19 13.28
C ASP A 226 -12.94 -9.63 13.47
N ILE A 227 -13.45 -9.99 14.66
CA ILE A 227 -14.05 -11.31 14.93
C ILE A 227 -15.22 -11.58 13.98
N LYS A 228 -16.12 -10.60 13.80
CA LYS A 228 -17.26 -10.72 12.89
C LYS A 228 -16.81 -10.86 11.43
N ALA A 229 -15.77 -10.15 11.02
CA ALA A 229 -15.20 -10.26 9.67
C ALA A 229 -14.56 -11.62 9.44
N GLN A 230 -13.82 -12.15 10.43
CA GLN A 230 -13.26 -13.50 10.38
C GLN A 230 -14.35 -14.56 10.30
N ALA A 231 -15.41 -14.47 11.13
CA ALA A 231 -16.54 -15.38 11.09
C ALA A 231 -17.26 -15.35 9.72
N ARG A 232 -17.42 -14.16 9.11
CA ARG A 232 -17.98 -14.05 7.75
C ARG A 232 -17.09 -14.71 6.70
N LEU A 233 -15.77 -14.57 6.82
CA LEU A 233 -14.83 -15.20 5.90
C LEU A 233 -14.86 -16.73 6.04
N THR A 234 -14.81 -17.25 7.27
CA THR A 234 -14.86 -18.70 7.51
C THR A 234 -16.18 -19.30 7.06
N ASN A 235 -17.31 -18.63 7.34
CA ASN A 235 -18.61 -19.07 6.82
C ASN A 235 -18.64 -19.05 5.30
N ARG A 236 -18.11 -18.00 4.65
CA ARG A 236 -18.03 -17.94 3.18
C ARG A 236 -17.19 -19.09 2.60
N ILE A 237 -16.08 -19.43 3.23
CA ILE A 237 -15.24 -20.57 2.80
C ILE A 237 -16.02 -21.88 2.98
N LYS A 238 -16.66 -22.09 4.13
CA LYS A 238 -17.49 -23.27 4.39
C LYS A 238 -18.65 -23.39 3.41
N ASP A 239 -19.32 -22.28 3.08
CA ASP A 239 -20.42 -22.25 2.12
C ASP A 239 -19.92 -22.59 0.70
N GLN A 240 -18.71 -22.14 0.33
CA GLN A 240 -18.09 -22.51 -0.94
C GLN A 240 -17.70 -23.99 -0.98
N GLU A 241 -17.13 -24.52 0.10
CA GLU A 241 -16.80 -25.94 0.23
C GLU A 241 -18.05 -26.81 0.21
N ALA A 242 -19.13 -26.39 0.88
CA ALA A 242 -20.40 -27.11 0.91
C ALA A 242 -21.09 -27.20 -0.47
N ARG A 243 -20.88 -26.20 -1.33
CA ARG A 243 -21.36 -26.20 -2.73
C ARG A 243 -20.47 -27.01 -3.67
N THR A 244 -19.29 -27.43 -3.21
CA THR A 244 -18.31 -28.11 -4.04
C THR A 244 -18.22 -29.59 -3.67
N THR A 245 -18.75 -30.47 -4.51
CA THR A 245 -18.59 -31.92 -4.33
C THR A 245 -17.29 -32.37 -5.01
N THR A 246 -16.42 -33.06 -4.25
CA THR A 246 -15.14 -33.57 -4.78
C THR A 246 -15.22 -35.08 -4.96
N VAL A 247 -15.12 -35.56 -6.20
CA VAL A 247 -15.08 -36.99 -6.55
C VAL A 247 -13.65 -37.38 -6.90
N GLN A 248 -13.06 -38.26 -6.09
CA GLN A 248 -11.70 -38.74 -6.28
C GLN A 248 -11.64 -39.83 -7.35
N SER A 249 -10.65 -39.76 -8.23
CA SER A 249 -10.31 -40.80 -9.20
C SER A 249 -8.81 -41.12 -9.10
N PRO A 250 -8.32 -42.23 -9.70
CA PRO A 250 -6.91 -42.61 -9.59
C PRO A 250 -5.90 -41.57 -10.12
N ARG A 251 -6.32 -40.67 -11.01
CA ARG A 251 -5.43 -39.67 -11.64
C ARG A 251 -5.75 -38.23 -11.28
N SER A 252 -7.00 -37.94 -10.90
CA SER A 252 -7.48 -36.58 -10.70
C SER A 252 -8.60 -36.51 -9.67
N ALA A 253 -8.73 -35.37 -9.01
CA ALA A 253 -9.89 -35.02 -8.21
C ALA A 253 -10.83 -34.13 -9.04
N PHE A 254 -12.03 -34.62 -9.33
CA PHE A 254 -13.05 -33.82 -10.02
C PHE A 254 -13.82 -33.01 -8.98
N LYS A 255 -13.88 -31.69 -9.15
CA LYS A 255 -14.63 -30.78 -8.28
C LYS A 255 -15.83 -30.25 -9.03
N PHE A 256 -17.03 -30.57 -8.57
CA PHE A 256 -18.29 -30.10 -9.13
C PHE A 256 -18.85 -29.03 -8.20
N GLU A 257 -18.98 -27.81 -8.71
CA GLU A 257 -19.62 -26.69 -7.99
C GLU A 257 -21.05 -26.55 -8.46
N ASP A 258 -22.00 -26.56 -7.53
CA ASP A 258 -23.41 -26.36 -7.82
C ASP A 258 -23.68 -24.90 -8.23
N VAL A 259 -24.32 -24.73 -9.38
CA VAL A 259 -24.59 -23.41 -9.97
C VAL A 259 -26.09 -23.20 -10.17
N THR A 260 -26.57 -22.02 -9.82
CA THR A 260 -27.96 -21.65 -10.04
C THR A 260 -28.17 -21.19 -11.48
N VAL A 261 -29.08 -21.84 -12.19
CA VAL A 261 -29.52 -21.43 -13.53
C VAL A 261 -30.80 -20.59 -13.38
N ASP A 262 -30.68 -19.27 -13.48
CA ASP A 262 -31.84 -18.38 -13.49
C ASP A 262 -32.46 -18.33 -14.89
N THR A 263 -33.71 -18.79 -14.99
CA THR A 263 -34.49 -18.84 -16.23
C THR A 263 -35.21 -17.54 -16.56
N LYS A 264 -35.19 -16.54 -15.67
CA LYS A 264 -35.96 -15.29 -15.83
C LYS A 264 -35.14 -14.11 -16.35
N SER A 265 -33.85 -14.30 -16.55
CA SER A 265 -32.92 -13.26 -17.02
C SER A 265 -32.87 -13.18 -18.54
N THR A 266 -32.59 -11.98 -19.08
CA THR A 266 -32.37 -11.71 -20.51
C THR A 266 -31.11 -12.39 -21.10
N GLY A 267 -30.48 -13.30 -20.36
CA GLY A 267 -29.25 -14.00 -20.74
C GLY A 267 -27.97 -13.15 -20.67
N ARG A 268 -28.08 -11.85 -20.38
CA ARG A 268 -26.97 -10.89 -20.36
C ARG A 268 -26.61 -10.45 -18.93
N TYR A 269 -26.05 -11.37 -18.15
CA TYR A 269 -25.62 -11.09 -16.77
C TYR A 269 -24.10 -11.23 -16.59
N SER A 270 -23.40 -10.25 -16.01
CA SER A 270 -21.93 -10.24 -15.93
C SER A 270 -21.31 -11.47 -15.25
N ASN A 271 -21.95 -12.00 -14.20
CA ASN A 271 -21.50 -13.19 -13.49
C ASN A 271 -22.18 -14.49 -13.97
N GLY A 272 -22.73 -14.49 -15.20
CA GLY A 272 -23.30 -15.69 -15.81
C GLY A 272 -22.24 -16.75 -16.05
N ILE A 273 -22.59 -18.02 -15.81
CA ILE A 273 -21.68 -19.16 -15.89
C ILE A 273 -21.87 -19.85 -17.25
N GLY A 274 -20.76 -20.22 -17.90
CA GLY A 274 -20.73 -20.86 -19.22
C GLY A 274 -20.21 -19.97 -20.35
N ALA A 275 -19.86 -20.59 -21.48
CA ALA A 275 -19.48 -19.87 -22.70
C ALA A 275 -20.74 -19.27 -23.35
N ARG A 276 -20.72 -17.96 -23.61
CA ARG A 276 -21.86 -17.25 -24.20
C ARG A 276 -21.97 -17.51 -25.70
N TYR A 277 -23.20 -17.66 -26.18
CA TYR A 277 -23.51 -17.77 -27.61
C TYR A 277 -23.69 -16.40 -28.26
N GLY A 278 -23.43 -16.33 -29.58
CA GLY A 278 -23.63 -15.11 -30.39
C GLY A 278 -22.55 -14.03 -30.23
N ILE A 279 -21.37 -14.38 -29.69
CA ILE A 279 -20.24 -13.46 -29.53
C ILE A 279 -19.04 -14.01 -30.32
N PRO A 280 -18.55 -13.32 -31.36
CA PRO A 280 -17.37 -13.75 -32.11
C PRO A 280 -16.10 -13.61 -31.27
N HIS A 281 -15.05 -14.36 -31.62
CA HIS A 281 -13.75 -14.24 -30.96
C HIS A 281 -13.19 -12.81 -31.03
N GLU A 282 -12.70 -12.31 -29.89
CA GLU A 282 -12.13 -10.97 -29.76
C GLU A 282 -10.62 -10.92 -30.04
N ASP A 283 -10.02 -12.03 -30.49
CA ASP A 283 -8.56 -12.18 -30.60
C ASP A 283 -7.88 -11.19 -31.54
N ARG A 284 -8.63 -10.67 -32.51
CA ARG A 284 -8.18 -9.68 -33.50
C ARG A 284 -8.41 -8.23 -33.03
N LYS A 285 -9.10 -8.01 -31.91
CA LYS A 285 -9.32 -6.68 -31.34
C LYS A 285 -8.01 -6.14 -30.76
N LYS A 286 -7.67 -4.89 -31.08
CA LYS A 286 -6.53 -4.19 -30.50
C LYS A 286 -6.77 -3.96 -29.01
N GLY A 287 -5.77 -4.26 -28.17
CA GLY A 287 -5.85 -4.05 -26.72
C GLY A 287 -6.39 -5.23 -25.91
N GLN A 288 -6.66 -6.38 -26.53
CA GLN A 288 -7.13 -7.57 -25.81
C GLN A 288 -6.06 -8.12 -24.87
N ILE A 289 -6.43 -8.36 -23.61
CA ILE A 289 -5.54 -8.95 -22.59
C ILE A 289 -5.50 -10.47 -22.78
N LYS A 290 -4.31 -11.00 -23.13
CA LYS A 290 -4.07 -12.45 -23.34
C LYS A 290 -3.13 -13.05 -22.27
N ILE A 291 -3.00 -12.35 -21.14
CA ILE A 291 -2.11 -12.70 -20.03
C ILE A 291 -2.98 -12.93 -18.78
N PRO A 292 -2.65 -13.87 -17.88
CA PRO A 292 -3.40 -14.07 -16.65
C PRO A 292 -3.52 -12.78 -15.82
N THR A 293 -4.75 -12.36 -15.53
CA THR A 293 -5.03 -11.14 -14.74
C THR A 293 -5.12 -11.41 -13.24
N LYS A 294 -5.21 -12.69 -12.84
CA LYS A 294 -5.26 -13.14 -11.45
C LYS A 294 -4.46 -14.42 -11.30
N VAL A 295 -3.53 -14.44 -10.36
CA VAL A 295 -2.80 -15.64 -9.94
C VAL A 295 -3.37 -16.05 -8.59
N ILE A 296 -4.00 -17.21 -8.55
CA ILE A 296 -4.46 -17.84 -7.31
C ILE A 296 -3.37 -18.85 -6.96
N GLY A 297 -2.59 -18.56 -5.92
CA GLY A 297 -1.54 -19.43 -5.38
C GLY A 297 -1.82 -19.76 -3.93
#